data_AF-A0A2M8FGU0-F1
#
_entry.id   AF-A0A2M8FGU0-F1
#
_cell.length_a   1.000
_cell.length_b   1.000
_cell.length_c   1.000
_cell.angle_alpha   90.00
_cell.angle_beta   90.00
_cell.angle_gamma   90.00
#
_symmetry.space_group_name_H-M   'P 1'
#
loop_
_entity.id
_entity.type
_entity.pdbx_description
1 polymer ?
#
loop_
_entity_poly.entity_id
_entity_poly.type
_entity_poly.pdbx_seq_one_letter_code
_entity_poly.pdbx_strand_id
1 'polypeptide(L)'
;MNKVDITTLIEAGAHFGHLTRRWNPKMKPYIFMEKNGIHIIDLKKSQLFLQSAAEKIFNLTSEGKKVLFVGTKKQAKNIIETEARRSDQYWVTERWLGGMLTNFSTIRKSIKRLHAIEKQEIDGTFEKITKKERLFLSREKDKLKKVLEGIENMNKLPNALFVVDVKKESIAVQEARRLNIPVYAVVDTNCDPDPIDFVIPANDDAVKTIELITKLLADACIEGEAKGQEVKSEASASTERVTKEKELENKEESK
;
A
#
# COMPACT_ATOMS: atom_id res chain seq x y z
N MET A 1 10.62 11.44 -10.09
CA MET A 1 11.23 10.39 -9.25
C MET A 1 12.65 10.74 -8.81
N ASN A 2 12.77 11.18 -7.56
CA ASN A 2 14.05 11.45 -6.93
C ASN A 2 14.83 10.16 -6.69
N LYS A 3 16.09 10.13 -7.12
CA LYS A 3 17.00 9.03 -6.86
C LYS A 3 17.39 9.05 -5.38
N VAL A 4 17.17 7.95 -4.66
CA VAL A 4 17.59 7.82 -3.25
C VAL A 4 19.11 7.79 -3.19
N ASP A 5 19.72 8.61 -2.35
CA ASP A 5 21.16 8.49 -2.10
C ASP A 5 21.45 7.37 -1.09
N ILE A 6 22.57 6.67 -1.29
CA ILE A 6 23.04 5.63 -0.37
C ILE A 6 23.30 6.21 1.01
N THR A 7 23.75 7.46 1.09
CA THR A 7 23.96 8.17 2.36
C THR A 7 22.67 8.23 3.19
N THR A 8 21.54 8.56 2.57
CA THR A 8 20.23 8.60 3.23
C THR A 8 19.80 7.22 3.73
N LEU A 9 20.07 6.15 2.97
CA LEU A 9 19.81 4.77 3.41
C LEU A 9 20.69 4.35 4.60
N ILE A 10 21.95 4.82 4.64
CA ILE A 10 22.86 4.59 5.78
C ILE A 10 22.32 5.31 7.02
N GLU A 11 21.99 6.59 6.92
CA GLU A 11 21.48 7.42 8.02
C GLU A 11 20.15 6.92 8.58
N ALA A 12 19.30 6.36 7.71
CA ALA A 12 18.04 5.73 8.10
C ALA A 12 18.22 4.38 8.81
N GLY A 13 19.41 3.78 8.75
CA GLY A 13 19.72 2.47 9.33
C GLY A 13 19.26 1.28 8.49
N ALA A 14 19.07 1.47 7.18
CA ALA A 14 18.50 0.44 6.28
C ALA A 14 19.42 -0.77 6.08
N HIS A 15 20.72 -0.60 6.34
CA HIS A 15 21.75 -1.63 6.14
C HIS A 15 21.82 -2.67 7.28
N PHE A 16 21.22 -2.39 8.43
CA PHE A 16 21.24 -3.33 9.55
C PHE A 16 20.22 -4.44 9.31
N GLY A 17 20.67 -5.67 9.20
CA GLY A 17 19.82 -6.85 9.25
C GLY A 17 19.70 -7.42 10.66
N HIS A 18 19.32 -8.69 10.73
CA HIS A 18 19.19 -9.45 11.97
C HIS A 18 20.47 -10.22 12.36
N LEU A 19 20.42 -10.83 13.55
CA LEU A 19 21.46 -11.74 14.04
C LEU A 19 21.68 -12.92 13.10
N THR A 20 22.93 -13.37 12.99
CA THR A 20 23.34 -14.43 12.06
C THR A 20 22.72 -15.80 12.30
N ARG A 21 22.23 -16.05 13.52
CA ARG A 21 21.44 -17.26 13.83
C ARG A 21 19.99 -17.22 13.35
N ARG A 22 19.47 -16.06 12.93
CA ARG A 22 18.05 -15.84 12.58
C ARG A 22 17.83 -15.59 11.09
N TRP A 23 18.89 -15.62 10.28
CA TRP A 23 18.81 -15.30 8.86
C TRP A 23 18.20 -16.43 8.03
N ASN A 24 17.68 -16.06 6.87
CA ASN A 24 17.24 -16.98 5.84
C ASN A 24 18.36 -17.16 4.80
N PRO A 25 18.84 -18.39 4.51
CA PRO A 25 19.88 -18.64 3.52
C PRO A 25 19.61 -18.06 2.12
N LYS A 26 18.34 -17.93 1.73
CA LYS A 26 17.94 -17.34 0.44
C LYS A 26 18.22 -15.83 0.37
N MET A 27 18.41 -15.17 1.51
CA MET A 27 18.82 -13.76 1.56
C MET A 27 20.31 -13.54 1.29
N LYS A 28 21.11 -14.61 1.13
CA LYS A 28 22.55 -14.53 0.85
C LYS A 28 22.91 -13.57 -0.30
N PRO A 29 22.18 -13.52 -1.43
CA PRO A 29 22.50 -12.59 -2.50
C PRO A 29 22.35 -11.11 -2.11
N TYR A 30 21.56 -10.78 -1.08
CA TYR A 30 21.30 -9.41 -0.66
C TYR A 30 22.16 -8.97 0.53
N ILE A 31 22.87 -9.90 1.17
CA ILE A 31 23.74 -9.63 2.31
C ILE A 31 25.14 -9.29 1.80
N PHE A 32 25.68 -8.17 2.26
CA PHE A 32 27.03 -7.70 1.94
C PHE A 32 28.09 -8.40 2.79
N MET A 33 27.92 -8.38 4.12
CA MET A 33 28.86 -8.99 5.06
C MET A 33 28.21 -9.25 6.43
N GLU A 34 28.93 -9.90 7.32
CA GLU A 34 28.61 -10.00 8.75
C GLU A 34 29.55 -9.11 9.56
N LYS A 35 29.02 -8.38 10.53
CA LYS A 35 29.80 -7.59 11.49
C LYS A 35 29.21 -7.73 12.89
N ASN A 36 30.03 -8.15 13.86
CA ASN A 36 29.61 -8.32 15.25
C ASN A 36 28.35 -9.20 15.44
N GLY A 37 28.22 -10.27 14.63
CA GLY A 37 27.07 -11.18 14.70
C GLY A 37 25.77 -10.66 14.08
N ILE A 38 25.80 -9.52 13.38
CA ILE A 38 24.69 -8.93 12.64
C ILE A 38 25.01 -8.95 11.14
N HIS A 39 24.04 -9.36 10.32
CA HIS A 39 24.17 -9.25 8.87
C HIS A 39 23.98 -7.81 8.40
N ILE A 40 24.85 -7.37 7.49
CA ILE A 40 24.78 -6.07 6.84
C ILE A 40 24.25 -6.27 5.42
N ILE A 41 23.16 -5.58 5.09
CA ILE A 41 22.49 -5.63 3.79
C ILE A 41 23.27 -4.76 2.79
N ASP A 42 23.37 -5.23 1.54
CA ASP A 42 23.98 -4.48 0.45
C ASP A 42 23.08 -3.33 -0.02
N LEU A 43 23.40 -2.12 0.42
CA LEU A 43 22.63 -0.92 0.10
C LEU A 43 22.64 -0.54 -1.39
N LYS A 44 23.64 -0.96 -2.17
CA LYS A 44 23.63 -0.72 -3.62
C LYS A 44 22.49 -1.51 -4.27
N LYS A 45 22.28 -2.74 -3.80
CA LYS A 45 21.12 -3.54 -4.21
C LYS A 45 19.84 -2.90 -3.69
N SER A 46 19.77 -2.55 -2.41
CA SER A 46 18.61 -1.86 -1.83
C SER A 46 18.17 -0.64 -2.66
N GLN A 47 19.11 0.23 -3.04
CA GLN A 47 18.87 1.40 -3.86
C GLN A 47 18.29 1.03 -5.24
N LEU A 48 18.92 0.07 -5.94
CA LEU A 48 18.49 -0.36 -7.27
C LEU A 48 17.09 -1.00 -7.25
N PHE A 49 16.85 -1.90 -6.30
CA PHE A 49 15.56 -2.56 -6.15
C PHE A 49 14.46 -1.60 -5.72
N LEU A 50 14.75 -0.67 -4.80
CA LEU A 50 13.80 0.36 -4.38
C LEU A 50 13.43 1.27 -5.56
N GLN A 51 14.41 1.70 -6.35
CA GLN A 51 14.15 2.51 -7.53
C GLN A 51 13.27 1.76 -8.54
N SER A 52 13.59 0.49 -8.84
CA SER A 52 12.78 -0.33 -9.75
C SER A 52 11.36 -0.54 -9.23
N ALA A 53 11.19 -0.76 -7.91
CA ALA A 53 9.88 -0.91 -7.28
C ALA A 53 9.05 0.38 -7.41
N ALA A 54 9.67 1.52 -7.12
CA ALA A 54 9.04 2.83 -7.22
C ALA A 54 8.61 3.15 -8.67
N GLU A 55 9.46 2.85 -9.66
CA GLU A 55 9.13 3.05 -11.08
C GLU A 55 7.93 2.21 -11.52
N LYS A 56 7.83 0.97 -11.02
CA LYS A 56 6.67 0.11 -11.31
C LYS A 56 5.40 0.60 -10.63
N ILE A 57 5.48 1.06 -9.39
CA ILE A 57 4.37 1.67 -8.68
C ILE A 57 3.88 2.95 -9.38
N PHE A 58 4.81 3.82 -9.79
CA PHE A 58 4.49 5.03 -10.57
C PHE A 58 3.71 4.70 -11.85
N ASN A 59 4.17 3.69 -12.61
CA ASN A 59 3.47 3.28 -13.83
C ASN A 59 2.07 2.74 -13.51
N LEU A 60 1.92 1.91 -12.47
CA LEU A 60 0.62 1.41 -12.05
C LEU A 60 -0.35 2.54 -11.67
N THR A 61 0.08 3.51 -10.86
CA THR A 61 -0.80 4.59 -10.43
C THR A 61 -1.10 5.58 -11.56
N SER A 62 -0.22 5.73 -12.55
CA SER A 62 -0.50 6.50 -13.77
C SER A 62 -1.63 5.92 -14.62
N GLU A 63 -1.87 4.62 -14.54
CA GLU A 63 -3.02 3.97 -15.17
C GLU A 63 -4.32 4.15 -14.34
N GLY A 64 -4.24 4.77 -13.17
CA GLY A 64 -5.34 4.92 -12.20
C GLY A 64 -5.59 3.67 -11.35
N LYS A 65 -4.62 2.76 -11.26
CA LYS A 65 -4.67 1.61 -10.37
C LYS A 65 -4.29 2.02 -8.95
N LYS A 66 -4.86 1.34 -7.95
CA LYS A 66 -4.61 1.64 -6.52
C LYS A 66 -3.73 0.57 -5.88
N VAL A 67 -2.89 1.00 -4.94
CA VAL A 67 -1.96 0.18 -4.16
C VAL A 67 -2.51 0.03 -2.74
N LEU A 68 -2.33 -1.15 -2.14
CA LEU A 68 -2.67 -1.40 -0.73
C LEU A 68 -1.38 -1.48 0.10
N PHE A 69 -1.23 -0.57 1.07
CA PHE A 69 -0.09 -0.53 1.98
C PHE A 69 -0.39 -1.33 3.25
N VAL A 70 0.48 -2.26 3.63
CA VAL A 70 0.25 -3.18 4.76
C VAL A 70 1.45 -3.16 5.69
N GLY A 71 1.16 -2.98 6.98
CA GLY A 71 2.15 -3.23 8.03
C GLY A 71 1.55 -3.06 9.41
N THR A 72 1.45 -4.18 10.15
CA THR A 72 0.88 -4.19 11.51
C THR A 72 1.93 -4.03 12.60
N LYS A 73 3.20 -3.88 12.22
CA LYS A 73 4.33 -3.65 13.13
C LYS A 73 4.21 -2.27 13.76
N LYS A 74 4.47 -2.16 15.09
CA LYS A 74 4.28 -0.90 15.85
C LYS A 74 5.04 0.27 15.21
N GLN A 75 6.25 -0.02 14.72
CA GLN A 75 7.12 0.93 14.03
C GLN A 75 6.56 1.39 12.68
N ALA A 76 5.71 0.59 12.02
CA ALA A 76 5.20 0.85 10.68
C ALA A 76 3.80 1.50 10.67
N LYS A 77 2.97 1.24 11.69
CA LYS A 77 1.53 1.61 11.70
C LYS A 77 1.27 3.07 11.30
N ASN A 78 1.83 4.01 12.06
CA ASN A 78 1.57 5.43 11.86
C ASN A 78 2.14 5.95 10.53
N ILE A 79 3.29 5.41 10.13
CA ILE A 79 3.95 5.79 8.87
C ILE A 79 3.07 5.37 7.70
N ILE A 80 2.68 4.08 7.66
CA ILE A 80 1.87 3.54 6.57
C ILE A 80 0.52 4.26 6.49
N GLU A 81 -0.15 4.48 7.61
CA GLU A 81 -1.41 5.20 7.62
C GLU A 81 -1.26 6.63 7.09
N THR A 82 -0.25 7.36 7.55
CA THR A 82 -0.03 8.76 7.15
C THR A 82 0.30 8.86 5.67
N GLU A 83 1.22 8.04 5.17
CA GLU A 83 1.70 8.09 3.80
C GLU A 83 0.67 7.53 2.79
N ALA A 84 -0.06 6.47 3.16
CA ALA A 84 -1.14 5.96 2.33
C ALA A 84 -2.30 6.97 2.24
N ARG A 85 -2.69 7.58 3.37
CA ARG A 85 -3.72 8.64 3.38
C ARG A 85 -3.29 9.87 2.57
N ARG A 86 -2.02 10.27 2.67
CA ARG A 86 -1.45 11.37 1.87
C ARG A 86 -1.46 11.09 0.36
N SER A 87 -1.26 9.83 -0.03
CA SER A 87 -1.20 9.40 -1.43
C SER A 87 -2.54 8.90 -2.00
N ASP A 88 -3.64 9.06 -1.26
CA ASP A 88 -4.98 8.53 -1.60
C ASP A 88 -4.94 7.04 -1.98
N GLN A 89 -4.14 6.26 -1.24
CA GLN A 89 -4.02 4.81 -1.39
C GLN A 89 -4.66 4.10 -0.19
N TYR A 90 -4.93 2.81 -0.34
CA TYR A 90 -5.52 2.02 0.73
C TYR A 90 -4.46 1.55 1.73
N TRP A 91 -4.85 1.30 2.97
CA TRP A 91 -3.94 0.76 3.98
C TRP A 91 -4.56 -0.25 4.95
N VAL A 92 -3.71 -1.08 5.55
CA VAL A 92 -4.02 -1.94 6.70
C VAL A 92 -2.88 -1.88 7.70
N THR A 93 -3.14 -1.29 8.87
CA THR A 93 -2.13 -1.06 9.92
C THR A 93 -2.43 -1.78 11.22
N GLU A 94 -3.67 -2.20 11.48
CA GLU A 94 -4.02 -2.83 12.75
C GLU A 94 -3.82 -4.34 12.75
N ARG A 95 -4.64 -5.06 11.99
CA ARG A 95 -4.58 -6.51 11.88
C ARG A 95 -5.06 -6.94 10.51
N TRP A 96 -4.28 -7.80 9.85
CA TRP A 96 -4.74 -8.53 8.68
C TRP A 96 -5.77 -9.60 9.09
N LEU A 97 -7.00 -9.47 8.60
CA LEU A 97 -8.02 -10.51 8.73
C LEU A 97 -7.82 -11.51 7.59
N GLY A 98 -7.67 -12.79 7.92
CA GLY A 98 -7.59 -13.84 6.89
C GLY A 98 -8.84 -13.81 6.00
N GLY A 99 -8.64 -13.83 4.69
CA GLY A 99 -9.70 -13.64 3.70
C GLY A 99 -9.90 -12.19 3.28
N MET A 100 -9.00 -11.27 3.66
CA MET A 100 -9.13 -9.85 3.31
C MET A 100 -9.18 -9.61 1.80
N LEU A 101 -8.37 -10.34 1.04
CA LEU A 101 -8.37 -10.28 -0.42
C LEU A 101 -9.15 -11.46 -1.00
N THR A 102 -8.92 -12.66 -0.48
CA THR A 102 -9.49 -13.90 -1.06
C THR A 102 -10.98 -14.08 -0.80
N ASN A 103 -11.52 -13.47 0.26
CA ASN A 103 -12.95 -13.44 0.58
C ASN A 103 -13.45 -11.98 0.71
N PHE A 104 -13.10 -11.16 -0.27
CA PHE A 104 -13.43 -9.73 -0.28
C PHE A 104 -14.94 -9.44 -0.21
N SER A 105 -15.79 -10.36 -0.68
CA SER A 105 -17.25 -10.26 -0.49
C SER A 105 -17.67 -10.19 0.98
N THR A 106 -17.00 -10.92 1.86
CA THR A 106 -17.30 -10.92 3.30
C THR A 106 -16.79 -9.65 3.96
N ILE A 107 -15.59 -9.19 3.61
CA ILE A 107 -15.07 -7.90 4.08
C ILE A 107 -15.99 -6.74 3.69
N ARG A 108 -16.49 -6.73 2.45
CA ARG A 108 -17.48 -5.73 2.02
C ARG A 108 -18.77 -5.77 2.83
N LYS A 109 -19.21 -6.93 3.32
CA LYS A 109 -20.36 -7.01 4.25
C LYS A 109 -20.03 -6.36 5.60
N SER A 110 -18.82 -6.55 6.12
CA SER A 110 -18.36 -5.89 7.35
C SER A 110 -18.24 -4.36 7.19
N ILE A 111 -17.77 -3.88 6.04
CA ILE A 111 -17.76 -2.43 5.73
C ILE A 111 -19.19 -1.88 5.65
N LYS A 112 -20.09 -2.57 4.95
CA LYS A 112 -21.52 -2.18 4.92
C LYS A 112 -22.15 -2.16 6.32
N ARG A 113 -21.76 -3.08 7.20
CA ARG A 113 -22.19 -3.10 8.59
C ARG A 113 -21.67 -1.88 9.35
N LEU A 114 -20.41 -1.50 9.15
CA LEU A 114 -19.83 -0.28 9.72
C LEU A 114 -20.63 0.96 9.30
N HIS A 115 -20.86 1.14 7.99
CA HIS A 115 -21.65 2.26 7.46
C HIS A 115 -23.09 2.27 7.97
N ALA A 116 -23.72 1.10 8.15
CA ALA A 116 -25.05 1.01 8.71
C ALA A 116 -25.10 1.49 10.18
N ILE A 117 -24.07 1.18 10.97
CA ILE A 117 -23.98 1.62 12.37
C ILE A 117 -23.73 3.14 12.42
N GLU A 118 -22.83 3.67 11.59
CA GLU A 118 -22.57 5.12 11.50
C GLU A 118 -23.82 5.90 11.06
N LYS A 119 -24.58 5.36 10.09
CA LYS A 119 -25.86 5.95 9.69
C LYS A 119 -26.89 5.97 10.83
N GLN A 120 -27.00 4.89 11.60
CA GLN A 120 -27.91 4.83 12.75
C GLN A 120 -27.56 5.84 13.85
N GLU A 121 -26.26 6.13 14.01
CA GLU A 121 -25.76 7.14 14.94
C GLU A 121 -26.14 8.56 14.48
N ILE A 122 -25.99 8.86 13.18
CA ILE A 122 -26.34 10.16 12.57
C ILE A 122 -27.87 10.38 12.57
N ASP A 123 -28.66 9.36 12.22
CA ASP A 123 -30.12 9.46 12.09
C ASP A 123 -30.84 9.48 13.47
N GLY A 124 -30.11 9.52 14.59
CA GLY A 124 -30.66 9.55 15.95
C GLY A 124 -31.29 8.23 16.42
N THR A 125 -31.09 7.12 15.71
CA THR A 125 -31.63 5.81 16.09
C THR A 125 -31.05 5.34 17.43
N PHE A 126 -29.84 5.77 17.75
CA PHE A 126 -29.17 5.46 19.02
C PHE A 126 -29.95 5.98 20.24
N GLU A 127 -30.75 7.04 20.08
CA GLU A 127 -31.57 7.61 21.16
C GLU A 127 -32.79 6.75 21.49
N LYS A 128 -33.28 5.98 20.52
CA LYS A 128 -34.48 5.14 20.61
C LYS A 128 -34.22 3.74 21.17
N ILE A 129 -32.96 3.33 21.27
CA ILE A 129 -32.54 2.01 21.77
C ILE A 129 -32.05 2.07 23.21
N THR A 130 -31.96 0.90 23.86
CA THR A 130 -31.49 0.82 25.24
C THR A 130 -30.01 1.22 25.37
N LYS A 131 -29.60 1.72 26.54
CA LYS A 131 -28.19 2.04 26.83
C LYS A 131 -27.26 0.85 26.61
N LYS A 132 -27.73 -0.37 26.89
CA LYS A 132 -26.98 -1.61 26.69
C LYS A 132 -26.73 -1.85 25.20
N GLU A 133 -27.76 -1.79 24.36
CA GLU A 133 -27.64 -1.98 22.91
C GLU A 133 -26.76 -0.90 22.28
N ARG A 134 -26.93 0.36 22.70
CA ARG A 134 -26.07 1.47 22.26
C ARG A 134 -24.60 1.20 22.54
N LEU A 135 -24.27 0.69 23.74
CA LEU A 135 -22.89 0.34 24.10
C LEU A 135 -22.34 -0.80 23.23
N PHE A 136 -23.16 -1.81 22.91
CA PHE A 136 -22.75 -2.90 22.01
C PHE A 136 -22.47 -2.40 20.59
N LEU A 137 -23.36 -1.58 20.02
CA LEU A 137 -23.18 -1.01 18.68
C LEU A 137 -21.95 -0.08 18.62
N SER A 138 -21.73 0.74 19.66
CA SER A 138 -20.52 1.58 19.73
C SER A 138 -19.24 0.74 19.75
N ARG A 139 -19.19 -0.31 20.58
CA ARG A 139 -18.03 -1.21 20.63
C ARG A 139 -17.81 -1.95 19.31
N GLU A 140 -18.89 -2.36 18.65
CA GLU A 140 -18.83 -2.98 17.33
C GLU A 140 -18.27 -2.01 16.28
N LYS A 141 -18.78 -0.76 16.27
CA LYS A 141 -18.29 0.33 15.42
C LYS A 141 -16.80 0.58 15.62
N ASP A 142 -16.37 0.79 16.86
CA ASP A 142 -14.98 1.11 17.19
C ASP A 142 -14.03 -0.02 16.76
N LYS A 143 -14.45 -1.27 16.94
CA LYS A 143 -13.68 -2.44 16.52
C LYS A 143 -13.60 -2.55 14.99
N LEU A 144 -14.71 -2.36 14.28
CA LEU A 144 -14.74 -2.42 12.81
C LEU A 144 -13.95 -1.27 12.20
N LYS A 145 -14.18 -0.04 12.67
CA LYS A 145 -13.50 1.18 12.20
C LYS A 145 -11.99 1.05 12.35
N LYS A 146 -11.53 0.67 13.54
CA LYS A 146 -10.10 0.47 13.82
C LYS A 146 -9.41 -0.48 12.83
N VAL A 147 -10.09 -1.53 12.36
CA VAL A 147 -9.48 -2.54 11.47
C VAL A 147 -9.69 -2.22 9.98
N LEU A 148 -10.82 -1.61 9.63
CA LEU A 148 -11.28 -1.50 8.24
C LEU A 148 -11.21 -0.09 7.66
N GLU A 149 -10.86 0.94 8.45
CA GLU A 149 -10.79 2.34 8.01
C GLU A 149 -10.01 2.50 6.70
N GLY A 150 -8.81 1.93 6.60
CA GLY A 150 -7.95 2.11 5.43
C GLY A 150 -8.40 1.38 4.16
N ILE A 151 -9.42 0.53 4.24
CA ILE A 151 -10.03 -0.16 3.09
C ILE A 151 -11.53 0.14 2.96
N GLU A 152 -12.05 1.11 3.71
CA GLU A 152 -13.46 1.46 3.74
C GLU A 152 -13.97 1.88 2.36
N ASN A 153 -13.18 2.67 1.65
CA ASN A 153 -13.47 3.18 0.31
C ASN A 153 -13.01 2.23 -0.81
N MET A 154 -12.58 1.01 -0.47
CA MET A 154 -12.10 0.03 -1.43
C MET A 154 -13.28 -0.69 -2.09
N ASN A 155 -13.57 -0.34 -3.34
CA ASN A 155 -14.65 -0.96 -4.12
C ASN A 155 -14.23 -2.20 -4.90
N LYS A 156 -12.96 -2.24 -5.31
CA LYS A 156 -12.34 -3.33 -6.09
C LYS A 156 -11.06 -3.77 -5.36
N LEU A 157 -10.58 -4.96 -5.69
CA LEU A 157 -9.30 -5.44 -5.17
C LEU A 157 -8.15 -4.50 -5.60
N PRO A 158 -7.13 -4.32 -4.76
CA PRO A 158 -5.96 -3.52 -5.12
C PRO A 158 -5.17 -4.20 -6.24
N ASN A 159 -4.45 -3.40 -7.01
CA ASN A 159 -3.64 -3.90 -8.14
C ASN A 159 -2.21 -4.24 -7.74
N ALA A 160 -1.77 -3.77 -6.58
CA ALA A 160 -0.48 -4.09 -6.00
C ALA A 160 -0.57 -4.06 -4.47
N LEU A 161 0.27 -4.86 -3.83
CA LEU A 161 0.40 -4.90 -2.38
C LEU A 161 1.80 -4.41 -1.99
N PHE A 162 1.89 -3.41 -1.14
CA PHE A 162 3.14 -3.05 -0.47
C PHE A 162 3.14 -3.54 0.97
N VAL A 163 4.17 -4.28 1.39
CA VAL A 163 4.24 -4.94 2.70
C VAL A 163 5.50 -4.55 3.46
N VAL A 164 5.35 -4.17 4.72
CA VAL A 164 6.44 -4.02 5.69
C VAL A 164 6.42 -5.21 6.65
N ASP A 165 7.55 -5.93 6.73
CA ASP A 165 7.72 -7.19 7.49
C ASP A 165 6.91 -8.36 6.92
N VAL A 166 7.50 -9.03 5.91
CA VAL A 166 6.91 -10.19 5.21
C VAL A 166 6.59 -11.34 6.17
N LYS A 167 7.42 -11.54 7.19
CA LYS A 167 7.25 -12.64 8.14
C LYS A 167 6.00 -12.42 8.99
N LYS A 168 5.77 -11.19 9.44
CA LYS A 168 4.58 -10.83 10.20
C LYS A 168 3.32 -10.83 9.34
N GLU A 169 3.40 -10.36 8.10
CA GLU A 169 2.26 -10.25 7.16
C GLU A 169 2.18 -11.41 6.16
N SER A 170 2.67 -12.59 6.53
CA SER A 170 2.73 -13.77 5.64
C SER A 170 1.37 -14.17 5.06
N ILE A 171 0.27 -13.98 5.80
CA ILE A 171 -1.09 -14.24 5.33
C ILE A 171 -1.46 -13.29 4.18
N ALA A 172 -1.12 -12.01 4.29
CA ALA A 172 -1.40 -11.02 3.25
C ALA A 172 -0.66 -11.36 1.96
N VAL A 173 0.62 -11.73 2.07
CA VAL A 173 1.46 -12.16 0.94
C VAL A 173 0.90 -13.41 0.27
N GLN A 174 0.48 -14.43 1.04
CA GLN A 174 -0.10 -15.66 0.50
C GLN A 174 -1.43 -15.40 -0.23
N GLU A 175 -2.28 -14.54 0.33
CA GLU A 175 -3.55 -14.17 -0.31
C GLU A 175 -3.33 -13.39 -1.61
N ALA A 176 -2.42 -12.41 -1.61
CA ALA A 176 -2.08 -11.65 -2.81
C ALA A 176 -1.54 -12.56 -3.91
N ARG A 177 -0.62 -13.46 -3.57
CA ARG A 177 -0.06 -14.45 -4.51
C ARG A 177 -1.13 -15.36 -5.11
N ARG A 178 -2.09 -15.83 -4.30
CA ARG A 178 -3.21 -16.66 -4.79
C ARG A 178 -4.08 -15.93 -5.81
N LEU A 179 -4.17 -14.62 -5.70
CA LEU A 179 -4.96 -13.76 -6.60
C LEU A 179 -4.12 -13.12 -7.70
N ASN A 180 -2.84 -13.48 -7.84
CA ASN A 180 -1.90 -12.87 -8.78
C ASN A 180 -1.78 -11.34 -8.63
N ILE A 181 -1.90 -10.84 -7.40
CA ILE A 181 -1.64 -9.44 -7.09
C ILE A 181 -0.12 -9.30 -6.81
N PRO A 182 0.61 -8.47 -7.57
CA PRO A 182 2.05 -8.31 -7.38
C PRO A 182 2.37 -7.74 -6.00
N VAL A 183 3.37 -8.33 -5.34
CA VAL A 183 3.80 -7.98 -3.99
C VAL A 183 5.14 -7.26 -4.02
N TYR A 184 5.15 -6.05 -3.47
CA TYR A 184 6.30 -5.22 -3.19
C TYR A 184 6.56 -5.30 -1.69
N ALA A 185 7.76 -5.64 -1.25
CA ALA A 185 7.99 -5.76 0.19
C ALA A 185 9.37 -5.32 0.64
N VAL A 186 9.41 -4.75 1.84
CA VAL A 186 10.66 -4.60 2.60
C VAL A 186 11.02 -5.96 3.17
N VAL A 187 12.18 -6.48 2.77
CA VAL A 187 12.64 -7.83 3.14
C VAL A 187 13.94 -7.73 3.92
N ASP A 188 13.86 -8.01 5.22
CA ASP A 188 15.04 -8.18 6.06
C ASP A 188 15.63 -9.59 5.87
N THR A 189 16.87 -9.75 6.30
CA THR A 189 17.69 -10.96 6.32
C THR A 189 17.03 -12.21 6.93
N ASN A 190 16.00 -12.08 7.75
CA ASN A 190 15.26 -13.18 8.38
C ASN A 190 14.03 -13.68 7.58
N CYS A 191 13.69 -13.00 6.48
CA CYS A 191 12.52 -13.27 5.65
C CYS A 191 12.88 -14.12 4.42
N ASP A 192 11.89 -14.85 3.88
CA ASP A 192 12.04 -15.53 2.58
C ASP A 192 11.71 -14.55 1.45
N PRO A 193 12.62 -14.27 0.51
CA PRO A 193 12.37 -13.37 -0.61
C PRO A 193 11.56 -14.01 -1.75
N ASP A 194 11.48 -15.34 -1.84
CA ASP A 194 10.83 -16.04 -2.97
C ASP A 194 9.34 -15.70 -3.22
N PRO A 195 8.49 -15.49 -2.20
CA PRO A 195 7.08 -15.16 -2.43
C PRO A 195 6.85 -13.69 -2.83
N ILE A 196 7.91 -12.88 -2.97
CA ILE A 196 7.83 -11.44 -3.22
C ILE A 196 8.27 -11.15 -4.66
N ASP A 197 7.44 -10.46 -5.43
CA ASP A 197 7.75 -10.11 -6.83
C ASP A 197 8.79 -8.99 -6.93
N PHE A 198 8.68 -7.99 -6.04
CA PHE A 198 9.60 -6.85 -5.97
C PHE A 198 10.19 -6.73 -4.57
N VAL A 199 11.32 -7.39 -4.38
CA VAL A 199 12.08 -7.42 -3.13
C VAL A 199 12.81 -6.10 -2.94
N ILE A 200 12.60 -5.42 -1.80
CA ILE A 200 13.37 -4.25 -1.36
C ILE A 200 14.20 -4.68 -0.13
N PRO A 201 15.47 -5.08 -0.29
CA PRO A 201 16.30 -5.52 0.82
C PRO A 201 16.58 -4.36 1.76
N ALA A 202 16.04 -4.35 2.97
CA ALA A 202 16.30 -3.31 3.96
C ALA A 202 15.82 -3.74 5.35
N ASN A 203 16.28 -3.00 6.37
CA ASN A 203 15.83 -3.14 7.74
C ASN A 203 14.34 -2.80 7.91
N ASP A 204 13.55 -3.74 8.42
CA ASP A 204 12.13 -3.53 8.70
C ASP A 204 11.83 -3.21 10.19
N ASP A 205 12.85 -3.12 11.05
CA ASP A 205 12.76 -2.73 12.46
C ASP A 205 13.00 -1.23 12.68
N ALA A 206 13.79 -0.60 11.81
CA ALA A 206 14.13 0.82 11.93
C ALA A 206 13.00 1.73 11.40
N VAL A 207 12.41 2.52 12.30
CA VAL A 207 11.34 3.49 11.97
C VAL A 207 11.72 4.39 10.80
N LYS A 208 12.93 4.96 10.81
CA LYS A 208 13.43 5.84 9.74
C LYS A 208 13.57 5.13 8.39
N THR A 209 13.91 3.85 8.39
CA THR A 209 14.01 3.06 7.15
C THR A 209 12.63 2.83 6.56
N ILE A 210 11.68 2.42 7.39
CA ILE A 210 10.28 2.22 6.98
C ILE A 210 9.70 3.54 6.45
N GLU A 211 9.95 4.65 7.14
CA GLU A 211 9.51 5.99 6.75
C GLU A 211 10.07 6.38 5.39
N LEU A 212 11.38 6.28 5.20
CA LEU A 212 12.05 6.63 3.95
C LEU A 212 11.49 5.84 2.76
N ILE A 213 11.38 4.51 2.91
CA ILE A 213 10.88 3.64 1.83
C ILE A 213 9.41 3.91 1.55
N THR A 214 8.58 3.94 2.60
CA THR A 214 7.13 4.13 2.45
C THR A 214 6.81 5.49 1.82
N LYS A 215 7.49 6.55 2.28
CA LYS A 215 7.33 7.90 1.75
C LYS A 215 7.70 7.96 0.27
N LEU A 216 8.80 7.34 -0.14
CA LEU A 216 9.21 7.32 -1.54
C LEU A 216 8.21 6.60 -2.43
N LEU A 217 7.68 5.47 -1.98
CA LEU A 217 6.65 4.74 -2.73
C LEU A 217 5.33 5.53 -2.78
N ALA A 218 4.96 6.22 -1.70
CA ALA A 218 3.80 7.11 -1.68
C ALA A 218 3.98 8.33 -2.60
N ASP A 219 5.17 8.93 -2.64
CA ASP A 219 5.51 10.00 -3.58
C ASP A 219 5.41 9.49 -5.03
N ALA A 220 5.89 8.28 -5.32
CA ALA A 220 5.73 7.65 -6.63
C ALA A 220 4.25 7.43 -6.99
N CYS A 221 3.40 7.05 -6.02
CA CYS A 221 1.95 6.95 -6.23
C CYS A 221 1.35 8.30 -6.64
N ILE A 222 1.68 9.37 -5.91
CA ILE A 222 1.18 10.74 -6.15
C ILE A 222 1.65 11.27 -7.51
N GLU A 223 2.95 11.16 -7.80
CA GLU A 223 3.52 11.58 -9.10
C GLU A 223 2.86 10.81 -10.25
N GLY A 224 2.65 9.50 -10.09
CA GLY A 224 2.00 8.68 -11.10
C GLY A 224 0.54 9.06 -11.32
N GLU A 225 -0.24 9.24 -10.25
CA GLU A 225 -1.65 9.64 -10.34
C GLU A 225 -1.81 11.02 -11.00
N ALA A 226 -0.96 11.99 -10.65
CA ALA A 226 -0.95 13.32 -11.29
C ALA A 226 -0.71 13.21 -12.80
N LYS A 227 0.31 12.45 -13.22
CA LYS A 227 0.59 12.22 -14.65
C LYS A 227 -0.58 11.50 -15.34
N GLY A 228 -1.19 10.53 -14.68
CA GLY A 228 -2.36 9.82 -15.21
C GLY A 228 -3.56 10.74 -15.44
N GLN A 229 -3.74 11.76 -14.59
CA GLN A 229 -4.78 12.77 -14.74
C GLN A 229 -4.49 13.75 -15.88
N GLU A 230 -3.24 14.20 -16.02
CA GLU A 230 -2.79 15.06 -17.12
C GLU A 230 -3.02 14.39 -18.48
N VAL A 231 -2.61 13.13 -18.64
CA VAL A 231 -2.81 12.39 -19.90
C VAL A 231 -4.30 12.22 -20.22
N LYS A 232 -5.14 11.99 -19.20
CA LYS A 232 -6.60 11.87 -19.39
C LYS A 232 -7.23 13.20 -19.79
N SER A 233 -6.80 14.32 -19.22
CA SER A 233 -7.35 15.64 -19.53
C SER A 233 -6.93 16.11 -20.93
N GLU A 234 -5.69 15.82 -21.36
CA GLU A 234 -5.23 16.05 -22.73
C GLU A 234 -5.98 15.19 -23.75
N ALA A 235 -6.23 13.92 -23.43
CA ALA A 235 -7.00 13.02 -24.28
C ALA A 235 -8.48 13.45 -24.40
N SER A 236 -9.11 13.95 -23.33
CA SER A 236 -10.47 14.50 -23.41
C SER A 236 -10.50 15.81 -24.22
N ALA A 237 -9.53 16.70 -24.02
CA ALA A 237 -9.47 17.97 -24.75
C ALA A 237 -9.22 17.78 -26.26
N SER A 238 -8.40 16.80 -26.64
CA SER A 238 -8.19 16.44 -28.04
C SER A 238 -9.42 15.78 -28.66
N THR A 239 -10.09 14.89 -27.93
CA THR A 239 -11.36 14.28 -28.39
C THR A 239 -12.44 15.33 -28.60
N GLU A 240 -12.58 16.30 -27.68
CA GLU A 240 -13.54 17.42 -27.81
C GLU A 240 -13.23 18.36 -28.99
N ARG A 241 -11.96 18.54 -29.35
CA ARG A 241 -11.58 19.31 -30.54
C ARG A 241 -11.97 18.58 -31.82
N VAL A 242 -11.68 17.28 -31.90
CA VAL A 242 -12.01 16.45 -33.07
C VAL A 242 -13.53 16.32 -33.24
N THR A 243 -14.31 16.23 -32.17
CA THR A 243 -15.79 16.22 -32.29
C THR A 243 -16.33 17.56 -32.75
N LYS A 244 -15.81 18.69 -32.25
CA LYS A 244 -16.21 20.02 -32.72
C LYS A 244 -15.86 20.26 -34.19
N GLU A 245 -14.69 19.82 -34.64
CA GLU A 245 -14.29 19.91 -36.05
C GLU A 245 -15.23 19.10 -36.96
N LYS A 246 -15.57 17.86 -36.57
CA LYS A 246 -16.53 17.02 -37.32
C LYS A 246 -17.96 17.57 -37.31
N GLU A 247 -18.38 18.22 -36.22
CA GLU A 247 -19.69 18.89 -36.16
C GLU A 247 -19.76 20.15 -37.03
N LEU A 248 -18.62 20.83 -37.24
CA LEU A 248 -18.52 21.97 -38.14
C LEU A 248 -18.53 21.52 -39.61
N GLU A 249 -17.77 20.48 -39.96
CA GLU A 249 -17.76 19.89 -41.31
C GLU A 249 -19.16 19.38 -41.72
N ASN A 250 -19.85 18.66 -40.83
CA ASN A 250 -21.22 18.17 -41.11
C ASN A 250 -22.25 19.31 -41.26
N LYS A 251 -22.03 20.48 -40.64
CA LYS A 251 -22.89 21.67 -40.80
C LYS A 251 -22.61 22.43 -42.10
N GLU A 252 -21.42 22.29 -42.65
CA GLU A 252 -21.08 22.86 -43.96
C GLU A 252 -21.56 21.99 -45.12
N GLU A 253 -21.56 20.66 -44.99
CA GLU A 253 -22.10 19.75 -46.02
C GLU A 253 -23.64 19.70 -46.09
N SER A 254 -24.35 20.26 -45.10
CA SER A 254 -25.81 20.25 -45.01
C SER A 254 -26.48 21.57 -45.44
N LYS A 255 -25.69 22.53 -45.96
CA LYS A 255 -26.16 23.79 -46.58
C LYS A 255 -25.97 23.77 -48.09
#